data_AF-W3WSY8-F1
#
_entry.id   AF-W3WSY8-F1
#
_cell.length_a   1.000
_cell.length_b   1.000
_cell.length_c   1.000
_cell.angle_alpha   90.00
_cell.angle_beta   90.00
_cell.angle_gamma   90.00
#
_symmetry.space_group_name_H-M   'P 1'
#
loop_
_entity.id
_entity.type
_entity.pdbx_description
1 polymer ?
#
loop_
_entity_poly.entity_id
_entity_poly.type
_entity_poly.pdbx_seq_one_letter_code
_entity_poly.pdbx_strand_id
1 'polypeptide(L)'
;MAQSPSGASSSSPFPVGQIFSNGLGNEPPLSADNPTIGYKLNHFMLRVRDPVRSLHFYVNLMGMRTVFTWNVGPFTIYYLGYPQSEHHRLDLSAFGKETLPVLAHTLGLMELYHIHGSENEPEGYYSTGNVPPNLGLGHLGFSVPDVATALQRLKRHGVEVIKDLGISTREAIPLSQWEAQRGIGLGELHKSYDDVFKQIAFIKDPACFTHRRLFNCPVSL
;
A
#
# COMPACT_ATOMS: atom_id res chain seq x y z
N MET A 1 -49.58 6.73 -20.51
CA MET A 1 -48.33 7.48 -20.31
C MET A 1 -47.37 6.56 -19.56
N ALA A 2 -46.40 5.97 -20.26
CA ALA A 2 -45.37 5.16 -19.63
C ALA A 2 -44.37 6.10 -18.95
N GLN A 3 -44.24 6.01 -17.63
CA GLN A 3 -43.20 6.71 -16.90
C GLN A 3 -41.87 6.03 -17.23
N SER A 4 -40.97 6.77 -17.88
CA SER A 4 -39.58 6.39 -18.04
C SER A 4 -38.96 6.11 -16.67
N PRO A 5 -38.18 5.03 -16.48
CA PRO A 5 -37.49 4.82 -15.22
C PRO A 5 -36.52 5.98 -15.02
N SER A 6 -36.58 6.61 -13.86
CA SER A 6 -35.65 7.63 -13.41
C SER A 6 -34.22 7.14 -13.63
N GLY A 7 -33.50 7.81 -14.54
CA GLY A 7 -32.09 7.52 -14.79
C GLY A 7 -31.33 7.68 -13.49
N ALA A 8 -30.86 6.57 -12.92
CA ALA A 8 -29.99 6.59 -11.77
C ALA A 8 -28.77 7.45 -12.14
N SER A 9 -28.56 8.57 -11.44
CA SER A 9 -27.37 9.38 -11.63
C SER A 9 -26.15 8.51 -11.34
N SER A 10 -25.24 8.39 -12.31
CA SER A 10 -23.97 7.70 -12.12
C SER A 10 -23.28 8.23 -10.85
N SER A 11 -22.82 7.32 -9.98
CA SER A 11 -22.08 7.69 -8.76
C SER A 11 -20.70 8.31 -9.05
N SER A 12 -20.25 8.23 -10.29
CA SER A 12 -19.01 8.82 -10.79
C SER A 12 -19.29 9.72 -11.98
N PRO A 13 -18.68 10.93 -12.05
CA PRO A 13 -18.76 11.77 -13.25
C PRO A 13 -17.92 11.21 -14.40
N PHE A 14 -17.12 10.16 -14.17
CA PHE A 14 -16.26 9.55 -15.17
C PHE A 14 -16.97 8.38 -15.88
N PRO A 15 -16.93 8.34 -17.23
CA PRO A 15 -17.34 7.18 -18.00
C PRO A 15 -16.68 5.88 -17.55
N VAL A 16 -17.48 4.82 -17.43
CA VAL A 16 -17.00 3.49 -17.04
C VAL A 16 -15.98 2.97 -18.07
N GLY A 17 -14.87 2.42 -17.58
CA GLY A 17 -13.91 1.69 -18.41
C GLY A 17 -12.85 2.52 -19.12
N GLN A 18 -12.85 3.84 -18.95
CA GLN A 18 -11.88 4.73 -19.58
C GLN A 18 -10.88 5.28 -18.55
N ILE A 19 -9.62 5.38 -18.95
CA ILE A 19 -8.58 6.08 -18.17
C ILE A 19 -8.57 7.54 -18.62
N PHE A 20 -8.76 8.46 -17.68
CA PHE A 20 -8.72 9.89 -17.94
C PHE A 20 -7.42 10.48 -17.40
N SER A 21 -6.46 10.76 -18.28
CA SER A 21 -5.25 11.50 -17.93
C SER A 21 -5.66 12.91 -17.46
N ASN A 22 -5.27 13.30 -16.25
CA ASN A 22 -5.65 14.56 -15.61
C ASN A 22 -7.15 14.68 -15.23
N GLY A 23 -7.81 13.55 -14.94
CA GLY A 23 -9.21 13.57 -14.48
C GLY A 23 -10.15 14.22 -15.50
N LEU A 24 -10.92 15.22 -15.09
CA LEU A 24 -11.83 15.95 -16.00
C LEU A 24 -11.13 17.04 -16.82
N GLY A 25 -9.82 17.24 -16.64
CA GLY A 25 -9.05 18.30 -17.32
C GLY A 25 -9.44 19.72 -16.91
N ASN A 26 -10.19 19.87 -15.82
CA ASN A 26 -10.68 21.15 -15.29
C ASN A 26 -9.88 21.65 -14.08
N GLU A 27 -8.78 20.97 -13.75
CA GLU A 27 -7.86 21.42 -12.72
C GLU A 27 -7.15 22.70 -13.18
N PRO A 28 -7.15 23.77 -12.37
CA PRO A 28 -6.45 25.00 -12.75
C PRO A 28 -4.93 24.77 -12.77
N PRO A 29 -4.19 25.46 -13.66
CA PRO A 29 -2.74 25.37 -13.66
C PRO A 29 -2.16 25.85 -12.33
N LEU A 30 -1.10 25.18 -11.87
CA LEU A 30 -0.29 25.63 -10.74
C LEU A 30 0.53 26.86 -11.17
N SER A 31 0.25 28.02 -10.58
CA SER A 31 1.02 29.24 -10.82
C SER A 31 2.44 29.13 -10.26
N ALA A 32 3.39 29.89 -10.84
CA ALA A 32 4.79 29.85 -10.44
C ALA A 32 5.03 30.33 -9.00
N ASP A 33 4.12 31.14 -8.46
CA ASP A 33 4.12 31.69 -7.10
C ASP A 33 3.26 30.86 -6.13
N ASN A 34 2.75 29.69 -6.54
CA ASN A 34 1.90 28.89 -5.70
C ASN A 34 2.67 28.42 -4.43
N PRO A 35 2.10 28.59 -3.22
CA PRO A 35 2.82 28.31 -1.96
C PRO A 35 3.10 26.82 -1.74
N THR A 36 2.50 25.93 -2.53
CA THR A 36 2.70 24.47 -2.44
C THR A 36 3.80 23.95 -3.38
N ILE A 37 4.41 24.83 -4.19
CA ILE A 37 5.57 24.45 -5.02
C ILE A 37 6.67 23.92 -4.10
N GLY A 38 7.07 22.67 -4.36
CA GLY A 38 8.09 21.97 -3.57
C GLY A 38 7.55 21.11 -2.42
N TYR A 39 6.23 21.07 -2.19
CA TYR A 39 5.62 20.09 -1.27
C TYR A 39 5.90 18.67 -1.74
N LYS A 40 6.12 17.76 -0.78
CA LYS A 40 6.54 16.38 -1.04
C LYS A 40 5.77 15.43 -0.14
N LEU A 41 5.22 14.36 -0.71
CA LEU A 41 4.77 13.21 0.06
C LEU A 41 5.98 12.36 0.44
N ASN A 42 6.47 12.58 1.66
CA ASN A 42 7.76 12.07 2.11
C ASN A 42 7.73 10.57 2.48
N HIS A 43 6.78 10.19 3.33
CA HIS A 43 6.70 8.84 3.92
C HIS A 43 5.27 8.42 4.20
N PHE A 44 5.09 7.12 4.45
CA PHE A 44 3.91 6.56 5.11
C PHE A 44 4.31 5.93 6.44
N MET A 45 3.46 6.09 7.46
CA MET A 45 3.64 5.48 8.76
C MET A 45 2.67 4.32 8.96
N LEU A 46 3.21 3.17 9.37
CA LEU A 46 2.44 1.99 9.76
C LEU A 46 2.77 1.62 11.20
N ARG A 47 1.72 1.41 12.01
CA ARG A 47 1.90 0.73 13.29
C ARG A 47 2.19 -0.74 13.05
N VAL A 48 3.25 -1.25 13.66
CA VAL A 48 3.63 -2.66 13.56
C VAL A 48 3.50 -3.34 14.93
N ARG A 49 2.85 -4.50 14.94
CA ARG A 49 2.68 -5.32 16.14
C ARG A 49 4.01 -5.88 16.61
N ASP A 50 4.80 -6.41 15.68
CA ASP A 50 6.05 -7.10 15.98
C ASP A 50 7.15 -6.64 15.00
N PRO A 51 8.12 -5.83 15.48
CA PRO A 51 9.14 -5.26 14.61
C PRO A 51 10.08 -6.33 14.03
N VAL A 52 10.26 -7.49 14.69
CA VAL A 52 11.14 -8.55 14.18
C VAL A 52 10.60 -9.09 12.86
N ARG A 53 9.28 -9.36 12.81
CA ARG A 53 8.61 -9.86 11.61
C ARG A 53 8.55 -8.81 10.51
N SER A 54 8.20 -7.57 10.86
CA SER A 54 8.12 -6.47 9.89
C SER A 54 9.50 -6.13 9.30
N LEU A 55 10.55 -6.04 10.12
CA LEU A 55 11.91 -5.79 9.63
C LEU A 55 12.42 -6.95 8.78
N HIS A 56 12.15 -8.21 9.14
CA HIS A 56 12.50 -9.34 8.29
C HIS A 56 11.89 -9.19 6.89
N PHE A 57 10.61 -8.82 6.82
CA PHE A 57 9.94 -8.62 5.54
C PHE A 57 10.49 -7.43 4.76
N TYR A 58 10.46 -6.23 5.33
CA TYR A 58 10.85 -5.02 4.59
C TYR A 58 12.35 -4.95 4.29
N VAL A 59 13.20 -5.41 5.22
CA VAL A 59 14.67 -5.33 5.05
C VAL A 59 15.21 -6.56 4.31
N ASN A 60 14.88 -7.77 4.76
CA ASN A 60 15.49 -8.98 4.22
C ASN A 60 14.78 -9.49 2.97
N LEU A 61 13.45 -9.36 2.90
CA LEU A 61 12.69 -9.86 1.75
C LEU A 61 12.50 -8.81 0.67
N MET A 62 12.15 -7.59 1.05
CA MET A 62 11.88 -6.50 0.10
C MET A 62 13.13 -5.65 -0.21
N GLY A 63 14.18 -5.74 0.59
CA GLY A 63 15.46 -5.09 0.28
C GLY A 63 15.57 -3.63 0.71
N MET A 64 14.63 -3.11 1.49
CA MET A 64 14.76 -1.80 2.11
C MET A 64 15.90 -1.79 3.13
N ARG A 65 16.38 -0.60 3.51
CA ARG A 65 17.45 -0.42 4.50
C ARG A 65 17.03 0.63 5.52
N THR A 66 17.50 0.43 6.74
CA THR A 66 17.26 1.35 7.84
C THR A 66 18.02 2.66 7.61
N VAL A 67 17.29 3.77 7.56
CA VAL A 67 17.87 5.11 7.61
C VAL A 67 18.23 5.44 9.06
N PHE A 68 17.27 5.26 9.98
CA PHE A 68 17.51 5.37 11.41
C PHE A 68 16.55 4.50 12.22
N THR A 69 16.91 4.27 13.47
CA THR A 69 16.03 3.68 14.48
C THR A 69 16.06 4.56 15.72
N TRP A 70 14.90 4.90 16.25
CA TRP A 70 14.79 5.79 17.40
C TRP A 70 13.83 5.19 18.43
N ASN A 71 14.39 4.67 19.53
CA ASN A 71 13.63 4.29 20.71
C ASN A 71 13.45 5.54 21.57
N VAL A 72 12.20 5.91 21.83
CA VAL A 72 11.85 7.12 22.60
C VAL A 72 11.17 6.83 23.93
N GLY A 73 11.29 5.58 24.42
CA GLY A 73 10.69 5.14 25.67
C GLY A 73 9.55 4.16 25.41
N PRO A 74 8.29 4.62 25.23
CA PRO A 74 7.13 3.73 25.10
C PRO A 74 6.96 3.14 23.70
N PHE A 75 7.73 3.61 22.71
CA PHE A 75 7.69 3.10 21.35
C PHE A 75 9.05 3.26 20.66
N THR A 76 9.21 2.56 19.55
CA THR A 76 10.38 2.66 18.67
C THR A 76 9.95 2.90 17.24
N ILE A 77 10.63 3.85 16.60
CA ILE A 77 10.44 4.18 15.18
C ILE A 77 11.57 3.53 14.39
N TYR A 78 11.22 2.80 13.33
CA TYR A 78 12.16 2.31 12.32
C TYR A 78 11.85 3.00 11.00
N TYR A 79 12.75 3.85 10.55
CA TYR A 79 12.62 4.54 9.26
C TYR A 79 13.40 3.77 8.19
N LEU A 80 12.70 3.31 7.16
CA LEU A 80 13.27 2.50 6.09
C LEU A 80 13.16 3.21 4.74
N GLY A 81 14.13 2.96 3.85
CA GLY A 81 14.12 3.45 2.48
C GLY A 81 14.95 2.56 1.56
N TYR A 82 14.90 2.80 0.25
CA TYR A 82 15.77 2.13 -0.71
C TYR A 82 17.03 2.97 -1.01
N PRO A 83 18.24 2.40 -0.87
CA PRO A 83 19.48 3.04 -1.31
C PRO A 83 19.46 3.36 -2.81
N GLN A 84 19.56 4.64 -3.15
CA GLN A 84 19.44 5.11 -4.54
C GLN A 84 20.77 5.01 -5.32
N SER A 85 21.91 5.15 -4.63
CA SER A 85 23.24 5.08 -5.24
C SER A 85 23.91 3.72 -5.02
N GLU A 86 24.88 3.38 -5.87
CA GLU A 86 25.74 2.20 -5.66
C GLU A 86 26.55 2.33 -4.37
N HIS A 87 27.05 3.54 -4.10
CA HIS A 87 27.75 3.86 -2.85
C HIS A 87 26.92 3.48 -1.61
N HIS A 88 25.65 3.91 -1.55
CA HIS A 88 24.75 3.57 -0.44
C HIS A 88 24.36 2.09 -0.39
N ARG A 89 24.38 1.38 -1.52
CA ARG A 89 24.14 -0.07 -1.55
C ARG A 89 25.33 -0.86 -0.98
N LEU A 90 26.55 -0.37 -1.17
CA LEU A 90 27.78 -1.00 -0.67
C LEU A 90 28.10 -0.60 0.78
N ASP A 91 27.76 0.63 1.19
CA ASP A 91 27.94 1.13 2.55
C ASP A 91 26.61 1.58 3.16
N LEU A 92 25.99 0.69 3.92
CA LEU A 92 24.73 0.95 4.61
C LEU A 92 24.88 1.95 5.77
N SER A 93 26.08 2.09 6.34
CA SER A 93 26.32 3.13 7.35
C SER A 93 26.30 4.51 6.70
N ALA A 94 26.90 4.66 5.52
CA ALA A 94 26.85 5.89 4.75
C ALA A 94 25.41 6.20 4.34
N PHE A 95 24.65 5.20 3.86
CA PHE A 95 23.23 5.36 3.53
C PHE A 95 22.44 6.04 4.66
N GLY A 96 22.51 5.50 5.88
CA GLY A 96 21.79 6.09 7.02
C GLY A 96 22.29 7.49 7.38
N LYS A 97 23.62 7.68 7.48
CA LYS A 97 24.24 8.95 7.89
C LYS A 97 23.98 10.10 6.90
N GLU A 98 23.94 9.81 5.62
CA GLU A 98 23.75 10.81 4.57
C GLU A 98 22.28 11.07 4.24
N THR A 99 21.42 10.07 4.44
CA THR A 99 19.97 10.22 4.20
C THR A 99 19.29 10.96 5.36
N LEU A 100 19.69 10.71 6.61
CA LEU A 100 19.05 11.30 7.80
C LEU A 100 19.00 12.86 7.79
N PRO A 101 20.08 13.59 7.45
CA PRO A 101 20.06 15.06 7.39
C PRO A 101 19.12 15.63 6.32
N VAL A 102 18.80 14.84 5.28
CA VAL A 102 17.94 15.25 4.15
C VAL A 102 16.62 14.48 4.12
N LEU A 103 16.20 13.94 5.27
CA LEU A 103 15.03 13.07 5.38
C LEU A 103 13.79 13.70 4.75
N ALA A 104 13.51 14.98 5.03
CA ALA A 104 12.36 15.73 4.51
C ALA A 104 12.33 15.88 2.97
N HIS A 105 13.46 15.65 2.30
CA HIS A 105 13.57 15.72 0.84
C HIS A 105 13.61 14.36 0.17
N THR A 106 13.72 13.28 0.95
CA THR A 106 13.81 11.90 0.48
C THR A 106 12.40 11.32 0.34
N LEU A 107 12.04 10.81 -0.84
CA LEU A 107 10.70 10.27 -1.11
C LEU A 107 10.65 8.75 -0.90
N GLY A 108 9.46 8.22 -0.66
CA GLY A 108 9.24 6.77 -0.60
C GLY A 108 9.80 6.12 0.66
N LEU A 109 9.82 6.85 1.77
CA LEU A 109 10.23 6.33 3.06
C LEU A 109 9.08 5.60 3.76
N MET A 110 9.44 4.59 4.56
CA MET A 110 8.50 3.82 5.39
C MET A 110 8.84 4.06 6.86
N GLU A 111 7.87 4.54 7.62
CA GLU A 111 7.98 4.68 9.06
C GLU A 111 7.24 3.52 9.74
N LEU A 112 7.98 2.56 10.30
CA LEU A 112 7.38 1.50 11.12
C LEU A 112 7.39 1.94 12.58
N TYR A 113 6.21 1.99 13.17
CA TYR A 113 5.99 2.51 14.51
C TYR A 113 5.58 1.38 15.45
N HIS A 114 6.51 0.94 16.28
CA HIS A 114 6.31 -0.17 17.21
C HIS A 114 5.97 0.35 18.60
N ILE A 115 4.74 0.11 19.06
CA ILE A 115 4.35 0.34 20.46
C ILE A 115 4.86 -0.83 21.29
N HIS A 116 5.66 -0.56 22.31
CA HIS A 116 6.24 -1.64 23.13
C HIS A 116 5.16 -2.43 23.85
N GLY A 117 5.29 -3.76 23.83
CA GLY A 117 4.32 -4.69 24.39
C GLY A 117 3.26 -5.15 23.37
N SER A 118 3.07 -4.46 22.25
CA SER A 118 2.11 -4.88 21.21
C SER A 118 2.47 -6.23 20.57
N GLU A 119 3.74 -6.63 20.61
CA GLU A 119 4.23 -7.92 20.14
C GLU A 119 3.62 -9.11 20.91
N ASN A 120 3.15 -8.87 22.14
CA ASN A 120 2.48 -9.84 23.00
C ASN A 120 0.97 -9.93 22.75
N GLU A 121 0.39 -8.95 22.04
CA GLU A 121 -1.02 -8.97 21.68
C GLU A 121 -1.29 -9.99 20.57
N PRO A 122 -2.52 -10.50 20.43
CA PRO A 122 -2.86 -11.44 19.37
C PRO A 122 -2.57 -10.89 17.97
N GLU A 123 -2.36 -11.81 17.03
CA GLU A 123 -2.40 -11.52 15.61
C GLU A 123 -3.72 -10.79 15.26
N GLY A 124 -3.61 -9.65 14.56
CA GLY A 124 -4.76 -8.82 14.16
C GLY A 124 -5.02 -7.64 15.07
N TYR A 125 -4.16 -7.43 16.08
CA TYR A 125 -4.29 -6.32 17.01
C TYR A 125 -4.44 -4.95 16.32
N TYR A 126 -3.67 -4.70 15.25
CA TYR A 126 -3.85 -3.52 14.40
C TYR A 126 -4.71 -3.85 13.18
N SER A 127 -5.70 -3.00 12.92
CA SER A 127 -6.52 -3.07 11.70
C SER A 127 -5.69 -2.75 10.47
N THR A 128 -5.93 -3.50 9.41
CA THR A 128 -5.28 -3.33 8.10
C THR A 128 -5.91 -2.24 7.25
N GLY A 129 -7.08 -1.72 7.65
CA GLY A 129 -7.87 -0.83 6.81
C GLY A 129 -8.73 -1.55 5.77
N ASN A 130 -8.71 -2.88 5.68
CA ASN A 130 -9.42 -3.59 4.62
C ASN A 130 -10.47 -4.59 5.12
N VAL A 131 -10.67 -4.70 6.44
CA VAL A 131 -11.69 -5.55 7.05
C VAL A 131 -12.72 -4.66 7.78
N PRO A 132 -14.02 -4.80 7.50
CA PRO A 132 -15.06 -4.09 8.25
C PRO A 132 -15.00 -4.40 9.76
N PRO A 133 -15.37 -3.44 10.63
CA PRO A 133 -15.90 -2.12 10.30
C PRO A 133 -14.83 -1.07 9.98
N ASN A 134 -13.54 -1.43 10.05
CA ASN A 134 -12.43 -0.49 10.00
C ASN A 134 -11.85 -0.34 8.59
N LEU A 135 -12.71 -0.06 7.61
CA LEU A 135 -12.28 0.19 6.22
C LEU A 135 -11.53 1.54 6.12
N GLY A 136 -10.47 1.60 5.31
CA GLY A 136 -9.52 2.72 5.25
C GLY A 136 -8.40 2.48 4.23
N LEU A 137 -7.13 2.52 4.69
CA LEU A 137 -5.96 2.33 3.82
C LEU A 137 -6.08 1.03 3.03
N GLY A 138 -6.05 1.13 1.70
CA GLY A 138 -6.13 0.00 0.80
C GLY A 138 -4.87 -0.85 0.85
N HIS A 139 -3.77 -0.39 0.26
CA HIS A 139 -2.52 -1.13 0.15
C HIS A 139 -1.32 -0.19 -0.04
N LEU A 140 -0.12 -0.72 0.10
CA LEU A 140 1.12 -0.06 -0.31
C LEU A 140 1.60 -0.65 -1.64
N GLY A 141 2.04 0.19 -2.56
CA GLY A 141 2.57 -0.24 -3.86
C GLY A 141 4.09 -0.15 -3.95
N PHE A 142 4.71 -1.22 -4.41
CA PHE A 142 6.14 -1.31 -4.67
C PHE A 142 6.36 -1.65 -6.14
N SER A 143 7.01 -0.77 -6.89
CA SER A 143 7.43 -1.11 -8.25
C SER A 143 8.64 -2.04 -8.20
N VAL A 144 8.55 -3.16 -8.91
CA VAL A 144 9.64 -4.11 -9.09
C VAL A 144 9.98 -4.27 -10.58
N PRO A 145 11.22 -4.65 -10.94
CA PRO A 145 11.59 -4.86 -12.34
C PRO A 145 10.80 -5.97 -13.02
N ASP A 146 10.45 -7.02 -12.27
CA ASP A 146 9.66 -8.15 -12.77
C ASP A 146 8.79 -8.74 -11.64
N VAL A 147 7.47 -8.63 -11.79
CA VAL A 147 6.50 -9.03 -10.77
C VAL A 147 6.54 -10.54 -10.53
N ALA A 148 6.68 -11.34 -11.59
CA ALA A 148 6.69 -12.80 -11.49
C ALA A 148 7.88 -13.30 -10.65
N THR A 149 9.07 -12.76 -10.89
CA THR A 149 10.31 -13.11 -10.19
C THR A 149 10.24 -12.67 -8.73
N ALA A 150 9.80 -11.44 -8.46
CA ALA A 150 9.62 -10.94 -7.10
C ALA A 150 8.61 -11.80 -6.32
N LEU A 151 7.47 -12.10 -6.92
CA LEU A 151 6.43 -12.92 -6.31
C LEU A 151 6.90 -14.34 -6.03
N GLN A 152 7.62 -14.98 -6.96
CA GLN A 152 8.20 -16.30 -6.75
C GLN A 152 9.21 -16.30 -5.59
N ARG A 153 10.06 -15.27 -5.50
CA ARG A 153 11.00 -15.13 -4.39
C ARG A 153 10.24 -15.07 -3.06
N LEU A 154 9.22 -14.24 -2.97
CA LEU A 154 8.43 -14.07 -1.74
C LEU A 154 7.68 -15.35 -1.35
N LYS A 155 7.10 -16.06 -2.33
CA LYS A 155 6.49 -17.40 -2.12
C LYS A 155 7.49 -18.40 -1.54
N ARG A 156 8.72 -18.45 -2.05
CA ARG A 156 9.78 -19.35 -1.52
C ARG A 156 10.17 -19.04 -0.08
N HIS A 157 9.99 -17.79 0.35
CA HIS A 157 10.21 -17.36 1.74
C HIS A 157 8.93 -17.41 2.60
N GLY A 158 7.87 -18.08 2.13
CA GLY A 158 6.66 -18.33 2.91
C GLY A 158 5.71 -17.14 3.04
N VAL A 159 5.88 -16.09 2.21
CA VAL A 159 4.95 -14.96 2.20
C VAL A 159 3.61 -15.38 1.59
N GLU A 160 2.52 -15.10 2.30
CA GLU A 160 1.16 -15.39 1.85
C GLU A 160 0.77 -14.50 0.67
N VAL A 161 0.29 -15.13 -0.41
CA VAL A 161 -0.21 -14.42 -1.60
C VAL A 161 -1.72 -14.24 -1.46
N ILE A 162 -2.16 -13.00 -1.42
CA ILE A 162 -3.58 -12.61 -1.38
C ILE A 162 -4.18 -12.71 -2.78
N LYS A 163 -3.44 -12.23 -3.78
CA LYS A 163 -3.80 -12.32 -5.19
C LYS A 163 -2.58 -12.63 -6.03
N ASP A 164 -2.65 -13.72 -6.78
CA ASP A 164 -1.59 -14.10 -7.70
C ASP A 164 -1.58 -13.23 -8.98
N LEU A 165 -0.49 -13.32 -9.73
CA LEU A 165 -0.38 -12.70 -11.05
C LEU A 165 -1.39 -13.36 -12.02
N GLY A 166 -2.01 -12.57 -12.88
CA GLY A 166 -3.03 -13.04 -13.83
C GLY A 166 -4.43 -13.26 -13.24
N ILE A 167 -4.61 -13.08 -11.93
CA ILE A 167 -5.92 -13.22 -11.26
C ILE A 167 -6.65 -11.87 -11.24
N SER A 168 -7.95 -11.88 -11.52
CA SER A 168 -8.79 -10.67 -11.52
C SER A 168 -10.25 -10.95 -11.18
N THR A 169 -10.49 -12.04 -10.47
CA THR A 169 -11.84 -12.41 -10.05
C THR A 169 -12.41 -11.39 -9.09
N ARG A 170 -13.73 -11.37 -8.97
CA ARG A 170 -14.47 -10.44 -8.09
C ARG A 170 -13.98 -10.49 -6.65
N GLU A 171 -13.60 -11.68 -6.17
CA GLU A 171 -13.13 -11.96 -4.81
C GLU A 171 -11.72 -11.40 -4.54
N ALA A 172 -10.92 -11.25 -5.60
CA ALA A 172 -9.58 -10.67 -5.50
C ALA A 172 -9.61 -9.13 -5.43
N ILE A 173 -10.75 -8.52 -5.73
CA ILE A 173 -10.91 -7.07 -5.80
C ILE A 173 -11.46 -6.55 -4.48
N PRO A 174 -10.88 -5.47 -3.90
CA PRO A 174 -11.21 -4.97 -2.57
C PRO A 174 -12.55 -4.23 -2.52
N LEU A 175 -13.65 -4.95 -2.80
CA LEU A 175 -15.01 -4.49 -2.52
C LEU A 175 -15.61 -5.48 -1.52
N SER A 176 -15.98 -4.97 -0.35
CA SER A 176 -16.41 -5.84 0.75
C SER A 176 -17.85 -6.31 0.57
N GLN A 177 -18.14 -7.54 1.01
CA GLN A 177 -19.53 -8.02 1.08
C GLN A 177 -20.36 -7.19 2.08
N TRP A 178 -19.70 -6.61 3.08
CA TRP A 178 -20.34 -5.75 4.07
C TRP A 178 -20.89 -4.45 3.45
N GLU A 179 -20.17 -3.85 2.50
CA GLU A 179 -20.65 -2.73 1.68
C GLU A 179 -21.75 -3.19 0.71
N ALA A 180 -21.54 -4.33 0.04
CA ALA A 180 -22.50 -4.86 -0.93
C ALA A 180 -23.88 -5.14 -0.29
N GLN A 181 -23.91 -5.71 0.91
CA GLN A 181 -25.15 -5.95 1.68
C GLN A 181 -25.89 -4.66 2.05
N ARG A 182 -25.23 -3.50 1.99
CA ARG A 182 -25.80 -2.17 2.22
C ARG A 182 -26.16 -1.45 0.92
N GLY A 183 -26.06 -2.12 -0.23
CA GLY A 183 -26.30 -1.52 -1.53
C GLY A 183 -25.14 -0.66 -2.05
N ILE A 184 -23.94 -0.78 -1.47
CA ILE A 184 -22.76 0.04 -1.79
C ILE A 184 -21.80 -0.77 -2.67
N GLY A 185 -21.20 -0.14 -3.68
CA GLY A 185 -20.16 -0.77 -4.52
C GLY A 185 -20.67 -1.93 -5.37
N LEU A 186 -21.94 -1.90 -5.75
CA LEU A 186 -22.58 -2.89 -6.61
C LEU A 186 -22.26 -2.66 -8.10
N GLY A 187 -22.36 -3.72 -8.90
CA GLY A 187 -22.13 -3.69 -10.34
C GLY A 187 -20.98 -4.60 -10.79
N GLU A 188 -20.82 -4.70 -12.10
CA GLU A 188 -19.78 -5.50 -12.74
C GLU A 188 -18.54 -4.65 -13.05
N LEU A 189 -17.38 -5.30 -13.01
CA LEU A 189 -16.12 -4.66 -13.36
C LEU A 189 -15.99 -4.56 -14.87
N HIS A 190 -15.59 -3.39 -15.34
CA HIS A 190 -15.34 -3.21 -16.75
C HIS A 190 -14.07 -3.97 -17.19
N LYS A 191 -14.11 -4.61 -18.37
CA LYS A 191 -13.00 -5.44 -18.88
C LYS A 191 -11.66 -4.69 -18.95
N SER A 192 -11.65 -3.40 -19.22
CA SER A 192 -10.39 -2.63 -19.25
C SER A 192 -9.64 -2.63 -17.90
N TYR A 193 -10.35 -2.76 -16.77
CA TYR A 193 -9.73 -2.91 -15.47
C TYR A 193 -9.08 -4.29 -15.30
N ASP A 194 -9.71 -5.34 -15.83
CA ASP A 194 -9.21 -6.71 -15.79
C ASP A 194 -7.80 -6.82 -16.38
N ASP A 195 -7.58 -6.23 -17.56
CA ASP A 195 -6.29 -6.29 -18.27
C ASP A 195 -5.15 -5.62 -17.47
N VAL A 196 -5.46 -4.60 -16.66
CA VAL A 196 -4.48 -3.93 -15.78
C VAL A 196 -4.30 -4.70 -14.47
N PHE A 197 -5.40 -5.08 -13.82
CA PHE A 197 -5.39 -5.70 -12.50
C PHE A 197 -4.72 -7.09 -12.51
N LYS A 198 -4.75 -7.79 -13.64
CA LYS A 198 -3.99 -9.04 -13.87
C LYS A 198 -2.49 -8.87 -13.75
N GLN A 199 -1.95 -7.68 -14.00
CA GLN A 199 -0.50 -7.43 -13.98
C GLN A 199 0.03 -7.14 -12.57
N ILE A 200 -0.86 -6.89 -11.61
CA ILE A 200 -0.53 -6.58 -10.22
C ILE A 200 -0.61 -7.86 -9.41
N ALA A 201 0.32 -8.11 -8.51
CA ALA A 201 0.19 -9.17 -7.50
C ALA A 201 0.00 -8.56 -6.11
N PHE A 202 -0.82 -9.20 -5.27
CA PHE A 202 -0.98 -8.78 -3.87
C PHE A 202 -0.45 -9.86 -2.93
N ILE A 203 0.46 -9.46 -2.08
CA ILE A 203 0.98 -10.28 -0.99
C ILE A 203 0.61 -9.67 0.35
N LYS A 204 0.57 -10.50 1.39
CA LYS A 204 0.24 -10.08 2.74
C LYS A 204 1.47 -9.52 3.46
N ASP A 205 1.33 -8.33 4.01
CA ASP A 205 2.31 -7.78 4.95
C ASP A 205 2.26 -8.55 6.29
N PRO A 206 3.40 -9.06 6.81
CA PRO A 206 3.45 -9.72 8.10
C PRO A 206 3.18 -8.82 9.31
N ALA A 207 3.18 -7.48 9.15
CA ALA A 207 2.64 -6.56 10.16
C ALA A 207 1.15 -6.85 10.46
N CYS A 208 0.46 -7.56 9.56
CA CYS A 208 -0.98 -7.79 9.56
C CYS A 208 -1.33 -9.27 9.51
N PHE A 209 -0.80 -10.08 10.43
CA PHE A 209 -1.30 -11.43 10.58
C PHE A 209 -2.68 -11.44 11.24
N THR A 210 -3.68 -11.98 10.56
CA THR A 210 -4.84 -12.68 11.15
C THR A 210 -5.01 -14.00 10.38
N HIS A 211 -5.48 -15.03 11.08
CA HIS A 211 -5.93 -16.27 10.45
C HIS A 211 -7.38 -16.08 9.95
N ARG A 212 -7.56 -16.35 8.64
CA ARG A 212 -8.81 -16.44 7.85
C ARG A 212 -9.34 -15.14 7.21
N ARG A 213 -9.35 -15.22 5.87
CA ARG A 213 -10.23 -14.60 4.85
C ARG A 213 -10.27 -13.07 4.75
N LEU A 214 -9.76 -12.64 3.59
CA LEU A 214 -10.07 -11.46 2.77
C LEU A 214 -9.64 -10.10 3.35
N PHE A 215 -8.64 -9.56 2.65
CA PHE A 215 -8.01 -8.24 2.74
C PHE A 215 -7.27 -7.94 4.05
N ASN A 216 -6.02 -8.41 4.11
CA ASN A 216 -5.01 -7.93 5.06
C ASN A 216 -4.05 -7.00 4.32
N CYS A 217 -3.42 -6.04 5.02
CA CYS A 217 -2.72 -4.87 4.44
C CYS A 217 -1.88 -5.32 3.24
N PRO A 218 -2.43 -5.18 2.01
CA PRO A 218 -1.82 -5.76 0.84
C PRO A 218 -0.58 -4.93 0.51
N VAL A 219 0.46 -5.63 0.09
CA VAL A 219 1.55 -5.02 -0.65
C VAL A 219 1.36 -5.41 -2.10
N SER A 220 1.19 -4.43 -2.97
CA SER A 220 1.11 -4.64 -4.41
C SER A 220 2.50 -4.55 -5.03
N LEU A 221 2.83 -5.51 -5.90
CA LEU A 221 4.05 -5.57 -6.70
C LEU A 221 3.74 -5.25 -8.17
#